data_AF-A0A937T3G7-F1
#
_entry.id   AF-A0A937T3G7-F1
#
_cell.length_a   1.000
_cell.length_b   1.000
_cell.length_c   1.000
_cell.angle_alpha   90.00
_cell.angle_beta   90.00
_cell.angle_gamma   90.00
#
_symmetry.space_group_name_H-M   'P 1'
#
loop_
_entity.id
_entity.type
_entity.pdbx_description
1 polymer ?
#
loop_
_entity_poly.entity_id
_entity_poly.type
_entity_poly.pdbx_seq_one_letter_code
_entity_poly.pdbx_strand_id
1 'polypeptide(L)'
;VVAGQEVVRTAVPADDMMQAFAYKHLVPAEDLKVVVWYWSKPPASKAPAANTPRPRYQSPIKLLGDTPVKIPAGGTVELRVTIPAREGEIQVELSDPPEGITIDSVSRFDKGVAILLRGDAERAKPGLQGNLIANASQQRTLTDGDGKTREYRSVLGTLPAMPFEVIKPLQAAEK
;
A
#
# COMPACT_ATOMS: atom_id res chain seq x y z
N VAL A 1 -6.66 -25.53 -25.00
CA VAL A 1 -6.42 -26.89 -25.54
C VAL A 1 -6.88 -26.91 -26.99
N VAL A 2 -6.01 -27.26 -27.93
CA VAL A 2 -6.34 -27.41 -29.37
C VAL A 2 -6.05 -28.86 -29.74
N ALA A 3 -7.03 -29.56 -30.32
CA ALA A 3 -6.93 -30.98 -30.67
C ALA A 3 -6.45 -31.88 -29.51
N GLY A 4 -6.91 -31.62 -28.27
CA GLY A 4 -6.52 -32.39 -27.09
C GLY A 4 -5.13 -32.07 -26.52
N GLN A 5 -4.37 -31.16 -27.15
CA GLN A 5 -3.09 -30.68 -26.62
C GLN A 5 -3.23 -29.33 -25.92
N GLU A 6 -2.65 -29.22 -24.74
CA GLU A 6 -2.54 -27.94 -24.04
C GLU A 6 -1.59 -27.02 -24.83
N VAL A 7 -2.07 -25.83 -25.16
CA VAL A 7 -1.28 -24.81 -25.87
C VAL A 7 -1.16 -23.61 -24.95
N VAL A 8 0.07 -23.31 -24.53
CA VAL A 8 0.41 -22.15 -23.70
C VAL A 8 1.19 -21.16 -24.55
N ARG A 9 0.83 -19.87 -24.47
CA ARG A 9 1.55 -18.77 -25.12
C ARG A 9 1.82 -17.68 -24.09
N THR A 10 3.02 -17.12 -24.13
CA THR A 10 3.37 -15.95 -23.33
C THR A 10 2.54 -14.74 -23.79
N ALA A 11 1.84 -14.10 -22.86
CA ALA A 11 1.17 -12.83 -23.14
C ALA A 11 2.18 -11.69 -23.16
N VAL A 12 2.15 -10.85 -24.19
CA VAL A 12 2.95 -9.62 -24.28
C VAL A 12 1.98 -8.44 -24.20
N PRO A 13 2.19 -7.45 -23.31
CA PRO A 13 1.35 -6.26 -23.26
C PRO A 13 1.45 -5.48 -24.58
N ALA A 14 0.37 -4.84 -25.00
CA ALA A 14 0.36 -4.07 -26.24
C ALA A 14 -0.52 -2.81 -26.15
N ASP A 15 -0.06 -1.73 -26.79
CA ASP A 15 -0.82 -0.50 -27.01
C ASP A 15 -1.59 -0.56 -28.35
N ASP A 16 -2.84 -0.07 -28.37
CA ASP A 16 -3.62 0.13 -29.60
C ASP A 16 -3.25 1.49 -30.19
N MET A 17 -2.34 1.51 -31.17
CA MET A 17 -1.90 2.72 -31.85
C MET A 17 -2.52 2.83 -33.23
N MET A 18 -3.06 4.02 -33.55
CA MET A 18 -3.48 4.36 -34.91
C MET A 18 -2.34 5.06 -35.64
N GLN A 19 -1.90 4.49 -36.75
CA GLN A 19 -1.11 5.22 -37.74
C GLN A 19 -2.07 6.05 -38.61
N ALA A 20 -1.62 7.21 -39.10
CA ALA A 20 -2.43 8.01 -40.03
C ALA A 20 -2.90 7.09 -41.18
N PHE A 21 -4.21 7.10 -41.47
CA PHE A 21 -4.91 6.29 -42.49
C PHE A 21 -5.35 4.86 -42.11
N ALA A 22 -5.95 4.71 -40.93
CA ALA A 22 -6.97 3.69 -40.59
C ALA A 22 -6.53 2.23 -40.32
N TYR A 23 -5.23 1.93 -40.21
CA TYR A 23 -4.78 0.63 -39.69
C TYR A 23 -4.53 0.73 -38.18
N LYS A 24 -5.24 -0.11 -37.41
CA LYS A 24 -4.98 -0.34 -35.98
C LYS A 24 -3.85 -1.34 -35.85
N HIS A 25 -2.79 -0.97 -35.15
CA HIS A 25 -1.68 -1.87 -34.85
C HIS A 25 -1.55 -2.05 -33.33
N LEU A 26 -1.45 -3.30 -32.90
CA LEU A 26 -1.04 -3.66 -31.54
C LEU A 26 0.48 -3.66 -31.49
N VAL A 27 1.07 -2.70 -30.76
CA VAL A 27 2.51 -2.57 -30.59
C VAL A 27 2.89 -3.01 -29.17
N PRO A 28 3.97 -3.78 -28.96
CA PRO A 28 4.39 -4.15 -27.61
C PRO A 28 4.54 -2.92 -26.70
N ALA A 29 3.94 -3.00 -25.51
CA ALA A 29 4.07 -1.98 -24.48
C ALA A 29 5.19 -2.35 -23.48
N GLU A 30 5.75 -1.35 -22.80
CA GLU A 30 6.82 -1.56 -21.81
C GLU A 30 6.32 -2.25 -20.54
N ASP A 31 5.12 -1.86 -20.07
CA ASP A 31 4.55 -2.33 -18.80
C ASP A 31 3.16 -2.98 -19.00
N LEU A 32 2.93 -4.11 -18.34
CA LEU A 32 1.59 -4.67 -18.14
C LEU A 32 1.03 -4.22 -16.78
N LYS A 33 0.21 -3.15 -16.76
CA LYS A 33 -0.39 -2.63 -15.52
C LYS A 33 -1.82 -3.15 -15.35
N VAL A 34 -2.10 -3.87 -14.26
CA VAL A 34 -3.44 -4.31 -13.90
C VAL A 34 -3.96 -3.45 -12.75
N VAL A 35 -5.11 -2.79 -12.97
CA VAL A 35 -5.85 -2.11 -11.90
C VAL A 35 -7.14 -2.90 -11.68
N VAL A 36 -7.19 -3.64 -10.58
CA VAL A 36 -8.41 -4.36 -10.18
C VAL A 36 -9.34 -3.37 -9.48
N TRP A 37 -10.32 -2.86 -10.22
CA TRP A 37 -11.43 -2.11 -9.62
C TRP A 37 -12.41 -3.10 -9.00
N TYR A 38 -12.57 -3.05 -7.67
CA TYR A 38 -13.67 -3.76 -7.01
C TYR A 38 -14.97 -3.01 -7.33
N TRP A 39 -15.62 -3.42 -8.41
CA TRP A 39 -16.81 -2.76 -8.90
C TRP A 39 -18.03 -3.21 -8.08
N SER A 40 -18.37 -2.54 -6.98
CA SER A 40 -19.56 -2.88 -6.18
C SER A 40 -20.89 -2.46 -6.82
N LYS A 41 -20.92 -1.56 -7.81
CA LYS A 41 -22.17 -1.09 -8.47
C LYS A 41 -21.97 -0.60 -9.92
N PRO A 42 -22.07 -1.44 -10.98
CA PRO A 42 -21.68 -1.10 -12.37
C PRO A 42 -22.07 0.33 -12.74
N PRO A 43 -21.25 1.07 -13.54
CA PRO A 43 -21.69 2.38 -13.97
C PRO A 43 -23.00 2.14 -14.73
N ALA A 44 -23.99 3.02 -14.55
CA ALA A 44 -25.33 2.82 -15.11
C ALA A 44 -25.30 2.56 -16.63
N SER A 45 -24.21 2.93 -17.32
CA SER A 45 -23.92 2.55 -18.69
C SER A 45 -23.02 1.31 -18.78
N LYS A 46 -23.51 0.27 -19.48
CA LYS A 46 -22.83 -1.00 -19.78
C LYS A 46 -21.62 -0.89 -20.72
N ALA A 47 -21.09 0.31 -20.95
CA ALA A 47 -19.94 0.54 -21.81
C ALA A 47 -18.94 1.44 -21.08
N PRO A 48 -17.66 1.04 -20.92
CA PRO A 48 -16.62 2.00 -20.62
C PRO A 48 -16.54 2.94 -21.83
N ALA A 49 -17.05 4.16 -21.71
CA ALA A 49 -16.90 5.14 -22.76
C ALA A 49 -15.40 5.30 -23.04
N ALA A 50 -15.00 5.02 -24.28
CA ALA A 50 -13.61 5.02 -24.73
C ALA A 50 -12.88 6.37 -24.49
N ASN A 51 -13.64 7.42 -24.16
CA ASN A 51 -13.16 8.78 -23.94
C ASN A 51 -13.38 9.31 -22.52
N THR A 52 -13.77 8.49 -21.54
CA THR A 52 -13.73 8.97 -20.15
C THR A 52 -12.28 8.93 -19.68
N PRO A 53 -11.64 10.07 -19.35
CA PRO A 53 -10.31 10.06 -18.77
C PRO A 53 -10.40 9.28 -17.46
N ARG A 54 -9.90 8.04 -17.46
CA ARG A 54 -9.74 7.30 -16.22
C ARG A 54 -8.65 8.03 -15.46
N PRO A 55 -8.92 8.61 -14.28
CA PRO A 55 -7.87 9.24 -13.51
C PRO A 55 -6.74 8.23 -13.34
N ARG A 56 -5.49 8.66 -13.56
CA ARG A 56 -4.33 7.81 -13.31
C ARG A 56 -4.50 7.22 -11.91
N TYR A 57 -4.53 5.90 -11.81
CA TYR A 57 -4.61 5.23 -10.52
C TYR A 57 -3.38 5.69 -9.71
N GLN A 58 -3.61 6.57 -8.74
CA GLN A 58 -2.63 6.87 -7.72
C GLN A 58 -3.00 6.00 -6.53
N SER A 59 -2.05 5.20 -6.03
CA SER A 59 -2.23 4.57 -4.73
C SER A 59 -2.59 5.68 -3.74
N PRO A 60 -3.74 5.59 -3.06
CA PRO A 60 -4.11 6.56 -2.05
C PRO A 60 -3.23 6.43 -0.80
N ILE A 61 -2.35 5.41 -0.76
CA ILE A 61 -1.43 5.14 0.33
C ILE A 61 -0.03 5.64 -0.03
N LYS A 62 0.40 6.72 0.63
CA LYS A 62 1.70 7.39 0.42
C LYS A 62 2.36 7.67 1.77
N LEU A 63 3.67 7.52 1.83
CA LEU A 63 4.45 7.94 2.99
C LEU A 63 4.48 9.47 3.07
N LEU A 64 4.28 10.00 4.27
CA LEU A 64 4.32 11.43 4.57
C LEU A 64 5.53 11.69 5.49
N GLY A 65 6.47 12.47 4.98
CA GLY A 65 7.69 12.84 5.71
C GLY A 65 8.95 12.56 4.91
N ASP A 66 10.08 12.79 5.55
CA ASP A 66 11.39 12.62 4.93
C ASP A 66 11.73 11.12 4.83
N THR A 67 12.26 10.74 3.67
CA THR A 67 12.81 9.41 3.41
C THR A 67 14.31 9.51 3.17
N PRO A 68 15.14 8.63 3.76
CA PRO A 68 14.80 7.49 4.63
C PRO A 68 14.39 7.91 6.06
N VAL A 69 13.56 7.09 6.69
CA VAL A 69 13.09 7.26 8.08
C VAL A 69 14.25 6.97 9.04
N LYS A 70 14.62 7.97 9.85
CA LYS A 70 15.72 7.86 10.81
C LYS A 70 15.22 7.29 12.14
N ILE A 71 15.54 6.02 12.40
CA ILE A 71 15.13 5.33 13.63
C ILE A 71 16.28 5.40 14.64
N PRO A 72 16.17 6.12 15.75
CA PRO A 72 17.21 6.09 16.78
C PRO A 72 17.27 4.73 17.48
N ALA A 73 18.46 4.16 17.60
CA ALA A 73 18.68 2.98 18.44
C ALA A 73 18.30 3.31 19.89
N GLY A 74 17.41 2.54 20.50
CA GLY A 74 16.87 2.81 21.84
C GLY A 74 15.83 3.93 21.93
N GLY A 75 15.35 4.46 20.80
CA GLY A 75 14.36 5.53 20.77
C GLY A 75 13.15 5.22 19.89
N THR A 76 12.27 6.20 19.75
CA THR A 76 11.06 6.11 18.93
C THR A 76 11.04 7.18 17.84
N VAL A 77 10.40 6.87 16.72
CA VAL A 77 10.15 7.82 15.62
C VAL A 77 8.74 7.64 15.09
N GLU A 78 8.05 8.75 14.83
CA GLU A 78 6.73 8.76 14.23
C GLU A 78 6.83 8.81 12.71
N LEU A 79 6.10 7.92 12.04
CA LEU A 79 6.01 7.84 10.60
C LEU A 79 4.55 7.98 10.16
N ARG A 80 4.25 8.89 9.24
CA ARG A 80 2.88 9.12 8.78
C ARG A 80 2.65 8.52 7.40
N VAL A 81 1.51 7.90 7.18
CA VAL A 81 1.11 7.33 5.89
C VAL A 81 -0.30 7.79 5.58
N THR A 82 -0.55 8.28 4.36
CA THR A 82 -1.93 8.54 3.92
C THR A 82 -2.66 7.22 3.78
N ILE A 83 -3.91 7.16 4.23
CA ILE A 83 -4.79 6.03 3.97
C ILE A 83 -6.13 6.67 3.57
N PRO A 84 -6.77 6.22 2.47
CA PRO A 84 -8.04 6.78 2.05
C PRO A 84 -9.05 6.69 3.20
N ALA A 85 -9.96 7.68 3.31
CA ALA A 85 -10.91 7.76 4.41
C ALA A 85 -11.66 6.43 4.60
N ARG A 86 -11.51 5.83 5.78
CA ARG A 86 -12.11 4.54 6.16
C ARG A 86 -12.57 4.58 7.61
N GLU A 87 -13.78 4.08 7.89
CA GLU A 87 -14.29 3.92 9.26
C GLU A 87 -13.58 2.78 10.01
N GLY A 88 -13.84 2.62 11.31
CA GLY A 88 -13.28 1.52 12.14
C GLY A 88 -11.87 1.78 12.67
N GLU A 89 -11.14 0.73 13.00
CA GLU A 89 -9.76 0.74 13.48
C GLU A 89 -8.81 0.30 12.36
N ILE A 90 -7.60 0.88 12.28
CA ILE A 90 -6.56 0.41 11.36
C ILE A 90 -5.50 -0.29 12.20
N GLN A 91 -5.22 -1.53 11.85
CA GLN A 91 -4.13 -2.33 12.39
C GLN A 91 -3.01 -2.37 11.36
N VAL A 92 -1.78 -2.14 11.82
CA VAL A 92 -0.58 -2.22 10.99
C VAL A 92 0.37 -3.24 11.62
N GLU A 93 0.85 -4.16 10.80
CA GLU A 93 1.76 -5.23 11.20
C GLU A 93 3.00 -5.19 10.30
N LEU A 94 4.21 -5.28 10.88
CA LEU A 94 5.44 -5.38 10.10
C LEU A 94 5.58 -6.80 9.53
N SER A 95 5.97 -6.88 8.26
CA SER A 95 6.30 -8.14 7.58
C SER A 95 7.81 -8.30 7.59
N ASP A 96 8.29 -9.39 8.19
CA ASP A 96 9.73 -9.71 8.31
C ASP A 96 10.57 -8.52 8.82
N PRO A 97 10.26 -7.99 10.03
CA PRO A 97 10.95 -6.83 10.54
C PRO A 97 12.42 -7.15 10.84
N PRO A 98 13.36 -6.25 10.48
CA PRO A 98 14.76 -6.40 10.86
C PRO A 98 14.91 -6.43 12.40
N GLU A 99 15.94 -7.13 12.88
CA GLU A 99 16.19 -7.28 14.30
C GLU A 99 16.28 -5.92 15.01
N GLY A 100 15.46 -5.76 16.06
CA GLY A 100 15.43 -4.55 16.89
C GLY A 100 14.53 -3.43 16.39
N ILE A 101 13.72 -3.61 15.35
CA ILE A 101 12.71 -2.62 14.95
C ILE A 101 11.31 -3.18 15.19
N THR A 102 10.50 -2.44 15.96
CA THR A 102 9.12 -2.82 16.29
C THR A 102 8.15 -1.65 16.13
N ILE A 103 6.85 -1.95 16.02
CA ILE A 103 5.78 -0.93 16.11
C ILE A 103 5.41 -0.80 17.58
N ASP A 104 5.49 0.42 18.12
CA ASP A 104 5.09 0.75 19.49
C ASP A 104 3.60 1.11 19.54
N SER A 105 3.13 1.95 18.60
CA SER A 105 1.73 2.30 18.52
C SER A 105 1.31 2.71 17.10
N VAL A 106 0.00 2.67 16.85
CA VAL A 106 -0.62 3.08 15.60
C VAL A 106 -1.77 4.02 15.96
N SER A 107 -1.71 5.26 15.50
CA SER A 107 -2.76 6.26 15.73
C SER A 107 -3.32 6.79 14.42
N ARG A 108 -4.63 7.06 14.39
CA ARG A 108 -5.31 7.61 13.22
C ARG A 108 -5.30 9.14 13.26
N PHE A 109 -5.14 9.76 12.09
CA PHE A 109 -5.35 11.19 11.89
C PHE A 109 -6.22 11.42 10.64
N ASP A 110 -6.67 12.66 10.42
CA ASP A 110 -7.67 13.03 9.40
C ASP A 110 -7.42 12.45 7.99
N LYS A 111 -6.15 12.39 7.57
CA LYS A 111 -5.75 11.95 6.22
C LYS A 111 -4.98 10.61 6.20
N GLY A 112 -4.94 9.87 7.31
CA GLY A 112 -4.18 8.63 7.36
C GLY A 112 -3.87 8.09 8.75
N VAL A 113 -2.72 7.44 8.88
CA VAL A 113 -2.26 6.77 10.10
C VAL A 113 -0.81 7.14 10.41
N ALA A 114 -0.55 7.45 11.67
CA ALA A 114 0.78 7.62 12.23
C ALA A 114 1.19 6.31 12.93
N ILE A 115 2.35 5.80 12.55
CA ILE A 115 2.96 4.57 13.05
C ILE A 115 4.17 5.00 13.88
N LEU A 116 4.15 4.72 15.17
CA LEU A 116 5.29 4.94 16.04
C LEU A 116 6.19 3.70 15.98
N LEU A 117 7.37 3.85 15.40
CA LEU A 117 8.39 2.81 15.33
C LEU A 117 9.34 2.96 16.52
N ARG A 118 9.72 1.84 17.13
CA ARG A 118 10.71 1.77 18.20
C ARG A 118 11.94 1.01 17.71
N GLY A 119 13.11 1.61 17.91
CA GLY A 119 14.40 0.95 17.79
C GLY A 119 14.83 0.43 19.16
N ASP A 120 15.11 -0.85 19.27
CA ASP A 120 15.70 -1.47 20.46
C ASP A 120 17.16 -1.03 20.65
N ALA A 121 17.58 -0.72 21.88
CA ALA A 121 18.92 -0.20 22.16
C ALA A 121 20.04 -1.23 21.95
N GLU A 122 19.74 -2.52 22.11
CA GLU A 122 20.72 -3.61 22.02
C GLU A 122 20.71 -4.28 20.65
N ARG A 123 19.53 -4.36 20.02
CA ARG A 123 19.33 -5.09 18.77
C ARG A 123 19.40 -4.20 17.53
N ALA A 124 18.98 -2.93 17.63
CA ALA A 124 19.04 -2.02 16.48
C ALA A 124 20.46 -1.46 16.30
N LYS A 125 21.25 -2.11 15.45
CA LYS A 125 22.63 -1.68 15.14
C LYS A 125 22.62 -0.35 14.38
N PRO A 126 23.29 0.72 14.89
CA PRO A 126 23.44 1.97 14.15
C PRO A 126 24.12 1.75 12.80
N GLY A 127 23.59 2.38 11.75
CA GLY A 127 24.03 2.22 10.36
C GLY A 127 23.29 1.13 9.58
N LEU A 128 22.37 0.38 10.21
CA LEU A 128 21.49 -0.55 9.48
C LEU A 128 20.53 0.24 8.58
N GLN A 129 20.53 -0.08 7.29
CA GLN A 129 19.66 0.52 6.29
C GLN A 129 18.86 -0.57 5.58
N GLY A 130 17.64 -0.25 5.18
CA GLY A 130 16.79 -1.18 4.45
C GLY A 130 15.41 -0.61 4.16
N ASN A 131 14.48 -1.49 3.80
CA ASN A 131 13.09 -1.13 3.56
C ASN A 131 12.18 -1.89 4.53
N LEU A 132 11.38 -1.16 5.30
CA LEU A 132 10.34 -1.77 6.12
C LEU A 132 9.12 -2.05 5.25
N ILE A 133 8.62 -3.28 5.35
CA ILE A 133 7.38 -3.73 4.73
C ILE A 133 6.33 -3.83 5.83
N ALA A 134 5.17 -3.21 5.63
CA ALA A 134 4.09 -3.24 6.60
C ALA A 134 2.77 -3.57 5.90
N ASN A 135 1.96 -4.43 6.50
CA ASN A 135 0.62 -4.76 6.03
C ASN A 135 -0.41 -4.00 6.88
N ALA A 136 -1.39 -3.41 6.23
CA ALA A 136 -2.48 -2.73 6.91
C ALA A 136 -3.78 -3.55 6.78
N SER A 137 -4.52 -3.65 7.87
CA SER A 137 -5.86 -4.22 7.90
C SER A 137 -6.81 -3.27 8.65
N GLN A 138 -8.09 -3.36 8.32
CA GLN A 138 -9.15 -2.56 8.91
C GLN A 138 -10.10 -3.48 9.65
N GLN A 139 -10.35 -3.20 10.93
CA GLN A 139 -11.39 -3.84 11.72
C GLN A 139 -12.52 -2.83 11.94
N ARG A 140 -13.75 -3.20 11.57
CA ARG A 140 -14.92 -2.36 11.81
C ARG A 140 -16.08 -3.19 12.28
N THR A 141 -16.91 -2.61 13.13
CA THR A 141 -18.14 -3.21 13.60
C THR A 141 -19.29 -2.58 12.85
N LEU A 142 -20.13 -3.38 12.20
CA LEU A 142 -21.32 -2.91 11.51
C LEU A 142 -22.55 -3.55 12.16
N THR A 143 -23.51 -2.70 12.52
CA THR A 143 -24.83 -3.13 12.96
C THR A 143 -25.78 -3.05 11.77
N ASP A 144 -26.41 -4.17 11.44
CA ASP A 144 -27.41 -4.25 10.39
C ASP A 144 -28.74 -3.63 10.83
N GLY A 145 -29.65 -3.38 9.88
CA GLY A 145 -31.00 -2.83 10.15
C GLY A 145 -31.84 -3.70 11.10
N ASP A 146 -31.54 -5.00 11.17
CA ASP A 146 -32.15 -5.96 12.11
C ASP A 146 -31.48 -5.96 13.50
N GLY A 147 -30.60 -5.00 13.80
CA GLY A 147 -29.92 -4.88 15.09
C GLY A 147 -28.79 -5.87 15.33
N LYS A 148 -28.42 -6.67 14.32
CA LYS A 148 -27.31 -7.63 14.42
C LYS A 148 -25.97 -6.93 14.19
N THR A 149 -25.14 -6.94 15.22
CA THR A 149 -23.77 -6.43 15.18
C THR A 149 -22.81 -7.52 14.67
N ARG A 150 -22.00 -7.20 13.68
CA ARG A 150 -20.94 -8.08 13.16
C ARG A 150 -19.63 -7.33 13.02
N GLU A 151 -18.55 -7.98 13.40
CA GLU A 151 -17.20 -7.50 13.14
C GLU A 151 -16.72 -7.92 11.76
N TYR A 152 -16.13 -6.98 11.04
CA TYR A 152 -15.56 -7.19 9.73
C TYR A 152 -14.10 -6.78 9.77
N ARG A 153 -13.21 -7.75 9.48
CA ARG A 153 -11.80 -7.47 9.17
C ARG A 153 -11.62 -7.48 7.66
N SER A 154 -11.00 -6.44 7.12
CA SER A 154 -10.63 -6.37 5.70
C SER A 154 -9.17 -5.98 5.54
N VAL A 155 -8.45 -6.69 4.67
CA VAL A 155 -7.04 -6.37 4.37
C VAL A 155 -6.99 -5.16 3.45
N LEU A 156 -6.25 -4.14 3.84
CA LEU A 156 -6.02 -2.93 3.03
C LEU A 156 -4.90 -3.12 2.02
N GLY A 157 -4.01 -4.07 2.28
CA GLY A 157 -2.85 -4.41 1.47
C GLY A 157 -1.55 -4.00 2.16
N THR A 158 -0.47 -4.06 1.39
CA THR A 158 0.87 -3.68 1.85
C THR A 158 1.05 -2.18 1.67
N LEU A 159 1.54 -1.52 2.72
CA LEU A 159 1.98 -0.12 2.70
C LEU A 159 3.17 0.04 1.73
N PRO A 160 3.40 1.23 1.16
CA PRO A 160 4.60 1.47 0.36
C PRO A 160 5.84 1.10 1.17
N ALA A 161 6.84 0.52 0.51
CA ALA A 161 8.11 0.23 1.15
C ALA A 161 8.65 1.51 1.83
N MET A 162 8.96 1.43 3.11
CA MET A 162 9.39 2.58 3.91
C MET A 162 10.90 2.47 4.12
N PRO A 163 11.73 3.22 3.37
CA PRO A 163 13.17 3.18 3.54
C PRO A 163 13.54 3.67 4.93
N PHE A 164 14.42 2.98 5.64
CA PHE A 164 14.85 3.35 6.99
C PHE A 164 16.37 3.34 7.12
N GLU A 165 16.84 4.10 8.10
CA GLU A 165 18.22 4.11 8.57
C GLU A 165 18.23 4.16 10.10
N VAL A 166 18.94 3.23 10.74
CA VAL A 166 19.13 3.27 12.19
C VAL A 166 20.24 4.27 12.52
N ILE A 167 19.90 5.33 13.25
CA ILE A 167 20.85 6.33 13.72
C ILE A 167 21.30 6.04 15.16
N LYS A 168 22.39 6.68 15.58
CA LYS A 168 22.84 6.63 16.98
C LYS A 168 21.70 7.06 17.92
N PRO A 169 21.66 6.53 19.16
CA PRO A 169 20.65 6.92 20.15
C PRO A 169 20.57 8.43 20.23
N LEU A 170 19.35 8.96 20.08
CA LEU A 170 19.08 10.35 20.36
C LEU A 170 19.34 10.52 21.86
N GLN A 171 20.47 11.11 22.23
CA GLN A 171 20.74 11.42 23.65
C GLN A 171 19.55 12.24 24.15
N ALA A 172 18.80 11.67 25.09
CA ALA A 172 17.74 12.40 25.76
C ALA A 172 18.39 13.65 26.36
N ALA A 173 18.00 14.82 25.85
CA ALA A 173 18.38 16.08 26.47
C ALA A 173 17.75 16.09 27.86
N GLU A 174 18.56 15.77 28.87
CA GLU A 174 18.28 16.01 30.28
C GLU A 174 17.84 17.47 30.45
N LYS A 175 16.69 17.66 31.09
CA LYS A 175 16.31 18.92 31.74
C LYS A 175 15.67 18.60 33.07
#